data_AF-A0A3D5AEV0-F1
#
_entry.id   AF-A0A3D5AEV0-F1
#
_cell.length_a   1.000
_cell.length_b   1.000
_cell.length_c   1.000
_cell.angle_alpha   90.00
_cell.angle_beta   90.00
_cell.angle_gamma   90.00
#
_symmetry.space_group_name_H-M   'P 1'
#
loop_
_entity.id
_entity.type
_entity.pdbx_description
1 polymer ?
#
loop_
_entity_poly.entity_id
_entity_poly.type
_entity_poly.pdbx_seq_one_letter_code
_entity_poly.pdbx_strand_id
1 'polypeptide(L)'
;MGESHQSLAFLTLGINFLNLVENIFSETIKQGNAHFIIGDEFIDEKSYDQKTKWSDFRILPPTLFIFYHALELIMKGLEILENHEPKPTHSLNDLYSKIRINEQIPVAIKNIFGKHIDEKFLSSNDIKNFLDTNALSIDDLYEAFRYPTDKNFNEVYKYLALKYRGRKLLPYIELIIEDSIQLRRETVSFYRSRVNEF
;
A
#
# COMPACT_ATOMS: atom_id res chain seq x y z
N MET A 1 -5.76 -20.26 -22.04
CA MET A 1 -7.01 -19.63 -21.53
C MET A 1 -7.07 -19.55 -20.01
N GLY A 2 -6.65 -20.57 -19.24
CA GLY A 2 -6.72 -20.54 -17.76
C GLY A 2 -5.84 -19.48 -17.07
N GLU A 3 -4.59 -19.32 -17.50
CA GLU A 3 -3.62 -18.39 -16.87
C GLU A 3 -3.98 -16.91 -17.10
N SER A 4 -4.50 -16.56 -18.28
CA SER A 4 -5.00 -15.21 -18.57
C SER A 4 -6.18 -14.83 -17.67
N HIS A 5 -7.08 -15.76 -17.38
CA HIS A 5 -8.21 -15.50 -16.46
C HIS A 5 -7.74 -15.32 -15.01
N GLN A 6 -6.79 -16.15 -14.57
CA GLN A 6 -6.22 -16.05 -13.23
C GLN A 6 -5.46 -14.73 -13.03
N SER A 7 -4.58 -14.37 -13.98
CA SER A 7 -3.88 -13.08 -13.97
C SER A 7 -4.88 -11.92 -13.88
N LEU A 8 -5.91 -11.92 -14.73
CA LEU A 8 -6.93 -10.86 -14.73
C LEU A 8 -7.65 -10.74 -13.38
N ALA A 9 -7.95 -11.86 -12.71
CA ALA A 9 -8.59 -11.84 -11.39
C ALA A 9 -7.72 -11.16 -10.33
N PHE A 10 -6.42 -11.50 -10.28
CA PHE A 10 -5.45 -10.86 -9.38
C PHE A 10 -5.31 -9.36 -9.67
N LEU A 11 -5.11 -9.00 -10.95
CA LEU A 11 -4.94 -7.60 -11.36
C LEU A 11 -6.20 -6.78 -11.05
N THR A 12 -7.40 -7.30 -11.33
CA THR A 12 -8.66 -6.61 -11.08
C THR A 12 -8.86 -6.36 -9.59
N LEU A 13 -8.62 -7.37 -8.74
CA LEU A 13 -8.78 -7.23 -7.31
C LEU A 13 -7.76 -6.25 -6.71
N GLY A 14 -6.49 -6.32 -7.14
CA GLY A 14 -5.46 -5.36 -6.73
C GLY A 14 -5.81 -3.93 -7.13
N ILE A 15 -6.29 -3.71 -8.36
CA ILE A 15 -6.77 -2.41 -8.85
C ILE A 15 -7.94 -1.89 -7.99
N ASN A 16 -8.88 -2.75 -7.60
CA ASN A 16 -9.99 -2.37 -6.73
C ASN A 16 -9.50 -1.92 -5.35
N PHE A 17 -8.50 -2.59 -4.77
CA PHE A 17 -7.89 -2.15 -3.52
C PHE A 17 -7.13 -0.83 -3.67
N LEU A 18 -6.42 -0.58 -4.78
CA LEU A 18 -5.82 0.72 -5.05
C LEU A 18 -6.87 1.85 -5.14
N ASN A 19 -8.03 1.57 -5.75
CA ASN A 19 -9.14 2.54 -5.78
C ASN A 19 -9.68 2.82 -4.37
N LEU A 20 -9.78 1.80 -3.52
CA LEU A 20 -10.20 1.98 -2.13
C LEU A 20 -9.21 2.84 -1.34
N VAL A 21 -7.91 2.57 -1.47
CA VAL A 21 -6.83 3.37 -0.85
C VAL A 21 -6.93 4.83 -1.28
N GLU A 22 -7.06 5.09 -2.58
CA GLU A 22 -7.22 6.44 -3.12
C GLU A 22 -8.43 7.17 -2.52
N ASN A 23 -9.57 6.50 -2.42
CA ASN A 23 -10.78 7.10 -1.86
C ASN A 23 -10.60 7.48 -0.38
N ILE A 24 -10.03 6.57 0.43
CA ILE A 24 -9.78 6.83 1.86
C ILE A 24 -8.80 7.99 2.04
N PHE A 25 -7.70 7.98 1.28
CA PHE A 25 -6.68 9.00 1.35
C PHE A 25 -7.11 10.36 0.79
N SER A 26 -7.98 10.38 -0.20
CA SER A 26 -8.61 11.61 -0.67
C SER A 26 -9.45 12.28 0.42
N GLU A 27 -10.20 11.50 1.21
CA GLU A 27 -10.94 12.03 2.36
C GLU A 27 -10.01 12.53 3.48
N THR A 28 -8.88 11.85 3.67
CA THR A 28 -7.83 12.26 4.62
C THR A 28 -7.24 13.63 4.25
N ILE A 29 -6.91 13.83 2.97
CA ILE A 29 -6.42 15.11 2.44
C ILE A 29 -7.47 16.19 2.60
N LYS A 30 -8.73 15.93 2.22
CA LYS A 30 -9.84 16.89 2.35
C LYS A 30 -10.05 17.36 3.79
N GLN A 31 -9.88 16.47 4.78
CA GLN A 31 -9.97 16.83 6.20
C GLN A 31 -8.66 17.39 6.78
N GLY A 32 -7.56 17.39 6.01
CA GLY A 32 -6.27 17.90 6.45
C GLY A 32 -5.58 17.05 7.52
N ASN A 33 -5.96 15.77 7.66
CA ASN A 33 -5.44 14.83 8.67
C ASN A 33 -5.47 15.41 10.10
N ALA A 34 -6.62 15.94 10.53
CA ALA A 34 -6.76 16.61 11.82
C ALA A 34 -6.74 15.63 13.01
N HIS A 35 -5.73 15.69 13.89
CA HIS A 35 -5.67 14.82 15.08
C HIS A 35 -5.92 15.56 16.40
N PHE A 36 -5.95 16.90 16.37
CA PHE A 36 -6.42 17.75 17.46
C PHE A 36 -7.33 18.84 16.88
N ILE A 37 -8.28 19.31 17.70
CA ILE A 37 -9.24 20.35 17.31
C ILE A 37 -9.17 21.43 18.38
N ILE A 38 -8.87 22.66 17.95
CA ILE A 38 -8.86 23.85 18.82
C ILE A 38 -10.08 24.69 18.43
N GLY A 39 -10.85 25.12 19.42
CA GLY A 39 -12.00 26.00 19.24
C GLY A 39 -12.44 26.62 20.55
N ASP A 40 -13.25 27.66 20.46
CA ASP A 40 -13.74 28.42 21.62
C ASP A 40 -14.91 27.73 22.34
N GLU A 41 -15.46 26.68 21.75
CA GLU A 41 -16.59 25.91 22.26
C GLU A 41 -16.16 24.50 22.70
N PHE A 42 -16.86 23.95 23.68
CA PHE A 42 -16.71 22.54 24.06
C PHE A 42 -17.09 21.63 22.89
N ILE A 43 -16.21 20.71 22.53
CA ILE A 43 -16.46 19.73 21.48
C ILE A 43 -16.93 18.44 22.12
N ASP A 44 -18.17 18.04 21.82
CA ASP A 44 -18.67 16.74 22.21
C ASP A 44 -17.96 15.59 21.47
N GLU A 45 -18.01 14.38 22.03
CA GLU A 45 -17.33 13.20 21.51
C GLU A 45 -17.74 12.86 20.06
N LYS A 46 -19.02 12.99 19.72
CA LYS A 46 -19.53 12.71 18.37
C LYS A 46 -18.96 13.71 17.36
N SER A 47 -18.90 14.98 17.73
CA SER A 47 -18.30 16.05 16.95
C SER A 47 -16.79 15.83 16.77
N TYR A 48 -16.09 15.39 17.82
CA TYR A 48 -14.67 15.01 17.74
C TYR A 48 -14.45 13.83 16.79
N ASP A 49 -15.24 12.77 16.91
CA ASP A 49 -15.17 11.59 16.05
C ASP A 49 -15.41 11.95 14.59
N GLN A 50 -16.43 12.74 14.27
CA GLN A 50 -16.71 13.14 12.88
C GLN A 50 -15.58 13.96 12.26
N LYS A 51 -14.94 14.82 13.06
CA LYS A 51 -13.83 15.67 12.62
C LYS A 51 -12.49 14.94 12.54
N THR A 52 -12.36 13.77 13.17
CA THR A 52 -11.10 12.99 13.21
C THR A 52 -11.20 11.60 12.59
N LYS A 53 -12.35 11.22 12.01
CA LYS A 53 -12.59 9.86 11.49
C LYS A 53 -11.63 9.45 10.37
N TRP A 54 -11.19 10.41 9.54
CA TRP A 54 -10.24 10.16 8.45
C TRP A 54 -8.80 10.50 8.84
N SER A 55 -8.51 10.62 10.13
CA SER A 55 -7.16 10.95 10.59
C SER A 55 -6.29 9.71 10.71
N ASP A 56 -4.99 9.90 10.52
CA ASP A 56 -3.97 8.86 10.46
C ASP A 56 -4.01 7.87 11.64
N PHE A 57 -4.25 8.37 12.85
CA PHE A 57 -4.28 7.56 14.06
C PHE A 57 -5.41 6.51 14.06
N ARG A 58 -6.45 6.72 13.23
CA ARG A 58 -7.57 5.79 13.05
C ARG A 58 -7.40 4.92 11.81
N ILE A 59 -7.03 5.51 10.69
CA ILE A 59 -7.15 4.85 9.38
C ILE A 59 -5.82 4.51 8.71
N LEU A 60 -4.69 5.08 9.12
CA LEU A 60 -3.45 4.91 8.34
C LEU A 60 -2.98 3.44 8.34
N PRO A 61 -2.81 2.75 9.47
CA PRO A 61 -2.39 1.34 9.45
C PRO A 61 -3.30 0.41 8.61
N PRO A 62 -4.63 0.41 8.75
CA PRO A 62 -5.47 -0.44 7.90
C PRO A 62 -5.46 -0.01 6.43
N THR A 63 -5.29 1.28 6.12
CA THR A 63 -5.21 1.72 4.72
C THR A 63 -3.89 1.28 4.07
N LEU A 64 -2.78 1.34 4.82
CA LEU A 64 -1.49 0.83 4.35
C LEU A 64 -1.51 -0.68 4.17
N PHE A 65 -2.19 -1.43 5.04
CA PHE A 65 -2.43 -2.86 4.84
C PHE A 65 -3.09 -3.14 3.49
N ILE A 66 -4.18 -2.42 3.18
CA ILE A 66 -4.89 -2.55 1.90
C ILE A 66 -3.97 -2.19 0.72
N PHE A 67 -3.17 -1.13 0.86
CA PHE A 67 -2.23 -0.70 -0.17
C PHE A 67 -1.17 -1.77 -0.47
N TYR A 68 -0.47 -2.28 0.55
CA TYR A 68 0.55 -3.31 0.35
C TYR A 68 -0.02 -4.62 -0.16
N HIS A 69 -1.23 -5.00 0.29
CA HIS A 69 -1.94 -6.13 -0.27
C HIS A 69 -2.31 -5.93 -1.75
N ALA A 70 -2.68 -4.71 -2.14
CA ALA A 70 -2.91 -4.40 -3.55
C ALA A 70 -1.64 -4.57 -4.39
N LEU A 71 -0.48 -4.10 -3.90
CA LEU A 71 0.81 -4.29 -4.58
C LEU A 71 1.14 -5.77 -4.75
N GLU A 72 0.97 -6.57 -3.70
CA GLU A 72 1.15 -8.02 -3.71
C GLU A 72 0.29 -8.69 -4.81
N LEU A 73 -1.01 -8.38 -4.85
CA LEU A 73 -1.94 -8.94 -5.83
C LEU A 73 -1.58 -8.55 -7.26
N ILE A 74 -1.18 -7.29 -7.48
CA ILE A 74 -0.79 -6.83 -8.82
C ILE A 74 0.49 -7.54 -9.26
N MET A 75 1.51 -7.65 -8.40
CA MET A 75 2.74 -8.37 -8.73
C MET A 75 2.47 -9.84 -9.04
N LYS A 76 1.61 -10.53 -8.27
CA LYS A 76 1.17 -11.90 -8.57
C LYS A 76 0.47 -12.00 -9.92
N GLY A 77 -0.44 -11.07 -10.22
CA GLY A 77 -1.13 -11.03 -11.50
C GLY A 77 -0.17 -10.82 -12.69
N LEU A 78 0.86 -9.99 -12.52
CA LEU A 78 1.90 -9.76 -13.52
C LEU A 78 2.82 -10.98 -13.71
N GLU A 79 3.20 -11.68 -12.64
CA GLU A 79 3.96 -12.94 -12.74
C GLU A 79 3.20 -13.99 -13.57
N ILE A 80 1.91 -14.16 -13.27
CA ILE A 80 1.04 -15.11 -13.99
C ILE A 80 0.88 -14.70 -15.45
N LEU A 81 0.73 -13.39 -15.73
CA LEU A 81 0.59 -12.89 -17.10
C LEU A 81 1.81 -13.23 -17.97
N GLU A 82 3.00 -13.17 -17.38
CA GLU A 82 4.27 -13.42 -18.06
C GLU A 82 4.67 -14.91 -17.98
N ASN A 83 3.69 -15.82 -17.86
CA ASN A 83 3.84 -17.28 -17.85
C ASN A 83 4.83 -17.81 -16.80
N HIS A 84 4.96 -17.13 -15.66
CA HIS A 84 5.67 -17.69 -14.51
C HIS A 84 4.69 -18.50 -13.66
N GLU A 85 5.08 -19.70 -13.23
CA GLU A 85 4.31 -20.44 -12.24
C GLU A 85 4.27 -19.64 -10.92
N PRO A 86 3.09 -19.17 -10.48
CA PRO A 86 3.00 -18.39 -9.26
C PRO A 86 3.37 -19.28 -8.07
N LYS A 87 4.39 -18.87 -7.32
CA LYS A 87 4.68 -19.50 -6.03
C LYS A 87 3.72 -18.96 -4.97
N PRO A 88 3.25 -19.80 -4.03
CA PRO A 88 2.46 -19.35 -2.89
C PRO A 88 3.38 -18.63 -1.88
N THR A 89 3.81 -17.42 -2.24
CA THR A 89 4.57 -16.52 -1.36
C THR A 89 3.78 -15.25 -1.10
N HIS A 90 3.97 -14.69 0.09
CA HIS A 90 3.48 -13.36 0.46
C HIS A 90 4.64 -12.36 0.63
N SER A 91 5.89 -12.78 0.38
CA SER A 91 7.05 -11.90 0.43
C SER A 91 6.98 -10.89 -0.71
N LEU A 92 6.91 -9.61 -0.34
CA LEU A 92 6.94 -8.49 -1.28
C LEU A 92 8.31 -8.39 -1.94
N ASN A 93 9.39 -8.69 -1.22
CA ASN A 93 10.74 -8.72 -1.80
C ASN A 93 10.87 -9.80 -2.88
N ASP A 94 10.40 -11.02 -2.61
CA ASP A 94 10.46 -12.12 -3.58
C ASP A 94 9.71 -11.76 -4.85
N LEU A 95 8.47 -11.27 -4.72
CA LEU A 95 7.64 -10.84 -5.84
C LEU A 95 8.33 -9.69 -6.61
N TYR A 96 8.78 -8.66 -5.90
CA TYR A 96 9.43 -7.51 -6.53
C TYR A 96 10.71 -7.89 -7.25
N SER A 97 11.53 -8.79 -6.70
CA SER A 97 12.79 -9.23 -7.32
C SER A 97 12.57 -9.81 -8.71
N LYS A 98 11.53 -10.63 -8.89
CA LYS A 98 11.15 -11.22 -10.18
C LYS A 98 10.59 -10.18 -11.14
N ILE A 99 9.71 -9.31 -10.66
CA ILE A 99 9.14 -8.22 -11.46
C ILE A 99 10.23 -7.28 -11.96
N ARG A 100 11.20 -6.95 -11.10
CA ARG A 100 12.30 -6.04 -11.40
C ARG A 100 13.19 -6.55 -12.53
N ILE A 101 13.52 -7.84 -12.54
CA ILE A 101 14.39 -8.45 -13.57
C ILE A 101 13.65 -8.82 -14.86
N ASN A 102 12.32 -8.91 -14.83
CA ASN A 102 11.54 -9.27 -16.00
C ASN A 102 11.51 -8.12 -17.03
N GLU A 103 12.27 -8.23 -18.12
CA GLU A 103 12.39 -7.21 -19.18
C GLU A 103 11.08 -6.84 -19.86
N GLN A 104 10.09 -7.74 -19.86
CA GLN A 104 8.79 -7.53 -20.48
C GLN A 104 7.91 -6.55 -19.71
N ILE A 105 8.11 -6.43 -18.39
CA ILE A 105 7.31 -5.54 -17.55
C ILE A 105 7.79 -4.08 -17.70
N PRO A 106 6.89 -3.11 -17.93
CA PRO A 106 7.23 -1.70 -18.06
C PRO A 106 8.06 -1.15 -16.90
N VAL A 107 9.07 -0.35 -17.23
CA VAL A 107 9.93 0.33 -16.23
C VAL A 107 9.12 1.20 -15.28
N ALA A 108 8.04 1.83 -15.77
CA ALA A 108 7.15 2.63 -14.93
C ALA A 108 6.53 1.81 -13.78
N ILE A 109 6.05 0.59 -14.06
CA ILE A 109 5.51 -0.32 -13.05
C ILE A 109 6.60 -0.73 -12.05
N LYS A 110 7.77 -1.15 -12.54
CA LYS A 110 8.91 -1.55 -11.70
C LYS A 110 9.37 -0.44 -10.77
N ASN A 111 9.40 0.80 -11.26
CA ASN A 111 9.80 1.96 -10.47
C ASN A 111 8.81 2.23 -9.34
N ILE A 112 7.50 2.12 -9.59
CA ILE A 112 6.48 2.30 -8.55
C ILE A 112 6.64 1.24 -7.46
N PHE A 113 6.76 -0.04 -7.81
CA PHE A 113 7.01 -1.08 -6.80
C PHE A 113 8.31 -0.84 -6.03
N GLY A 114 9.38 -0.44 -6.72
CA GLY A 114 10.66 -0.12 -6.09
C GLY A 114 10.55 0.97 -5.03
N LYS A 115 9.77 2.04 -5.29
CA LYS A 115 9.55 3.12 -4.30
C LYS A 115 8.98 2.62 -2.97
N HIS A 116 8.15 1.59 -3.00
CA HIS A 116 7.39 1.11 -1.84
C HIS A 116 7.94 -0.16 -1.21
N ILE A 117 8.88 -0.87 -1.87
CA ILE A 117 9.40 -2.17 -1.44
C ILE A 117 10.92 -2.15 -1.24
N ASP A 118 11.68 -1.53 -2.14
CA ASP A 118 13.14 -1.55 -2.07
C ASP A 118 13.64 -0.60 -0.97
N GLU A 119 14.38 -1.16 -0.01
CA GLU A 119 14.89 -0.46 1.18
C GLU A 119 15.65 0.83 0.85
N LYS A 120 16.32 0.87 -0.32
CA LYS A 120 17.03 2.07 -0.78
C LYS A 120 16.08 3.26 -0.93
N PHE A 121 14.87 3.04 -1.45
CA PHE A 121 13.88 4.10 -1.66
C PHE A 121 12.99 4.35 -0.44
N LEU A 122 12.85 3.36 0.45
CA LEU A 122 12.13 3.51 1.72
C LEU A 122 12.82 4.47 2.68
N SER A 123 14.13 4.66 2.55
CA SER A 123 15.01 5.40 3.49
C SER A 123 14.54 6.80 3.93
N SER A 124 13.55 7.41 3.27
CA SER A 124 13.02 8.73 3.59
C SER A 124 11.52 8.77 3.97
N ASN A 125 10.85 7.65 4.22
CA ASN A 125 9.40 7.63 4.50
C ASN A 125 9.02 7.10 5.90
N ASP A 126 7.78 7.37 6.32
CA ASP A 126 7.26 6.97 7.63
C ASP A 126 7.20 5.42 7.80
N ILE A 127 7.14 4.67 6.70
CA ILE A 127 7.19 3.20 6.71
C ILE A 127 8.55 2.70 7.17
N LYS A 128 9.65 3.24 6.65
CA LYS A 128 11.00 2.83 7.09
C LYS A 128 11.19 3.08 8.58
N ASN A 129 10.72 4.23 9.07
CA ASN A 129 10.76 4.53 10.49
C ASN A 129 9.96 3.51 11.32
N PHE A 130 8.77 3.10 10.85
CA PHE A 130 7.99 2.05 11.49
C PHE A 130 8.70 0.69 11.49
N LEU A 131 9.28 0.30 10.36
CA LEU A 131 10.05 -0.94 10.21
C LEU A 131 11.24 -0.97 11.19
N ASP A 132 12.05 0.09 11.19
CA ASP A 132 13.24 0.20 12.06
C ASP A 132 12.88 0.19 13.54
N THR A 133 11.83 0.93 13.91
CA THR A 133 11.36 1.01 15.30
C THR A 133 10.91 -0.35 15.86
N ASN A 134 10.48 -1.26 14.99
CA ASN A 134 9.95 -2.57 15.34
C ASN A 134 10.86 -3.73 14.93
N ALA A 135 12.06 -3.45 14.41
CA ALA A 135 12.98 -4.45 13.86
C ALA A 135 12.32 -5.39 12.83
N LEU A 136 11.50 -4.80 11.95
CA LEU A 136 10.75 -5.50 10.91
C LEU A 136 11.39 -5.27 9.53
N SER A 137 11.16 -6.21 8.63
CA SER A 137 11.41 -6.05 7.20
C SER A 137 10.12 -5.68 6.45
N ILE A 138 10.23 -5.29 5.18
CA ILE A 138 9.06 -5.04 4.33
C ILE A 138 8.14 -6.27 4.22
N ASP A 139 8.71 -7.48 4.29
CA ASP A 139 7.94 -8.73 4.21
C ASP A 139 7.10 -8.98 5.48
N ASP A 140 7.44 -8.34 6.59
CA ASP A 140 6.70 -8.44 7.84
C ASP A 140 5.52 -7.47 7.90
N LEU A 141 5.42 -6.49 6.99
CA LEU A 141 4.36 -5.45 7.03
C LEU A 141 2.95 -6.05 7.00
N TYR A 142 2.75 -7.12 6.23
CA TYR A 142 1.43 -7.76 6.13
C TYR A 142 0.95 -8.22 7.50
N GLU A 143 1.80 -8.96 8.23
CA GLU A 143 1.48 -9.44 9.58
C GLU A 143 1.45 -8.28 10.57
N ALA A 144 2.39 -7.35 10.48
CA ALA A 144 2.49 -6.21 11.39
C ALA A 144 1.35 -5.21 11.26
N PHE A 145 0.62 -5.14 10.13
CA PHE A 145 -0.61 -4.34 10.05
C PHE A 145 -1.87 -5.14 10.37
N ARG A 146 -1.80 -6.47 10.36
CA ARG A 146 -2.92 -7.35 10.71
C ARG A 146 -3.03 -7.59 12.21
N TYR A 147 -1.89 -7.71 12.90
CA TYR A 147 -1.81 -8.00 14.32
C TYR A 147 -1.00 -6.93 15.05
N PRO A 148 -1.40 -6.53 16.27
CA PRO A 148 -0.67 -5.53 17.05
C PRO A 148 0.58 -6.09 17.74
N THR A 149 0.85 -7.39 17.61
CA THR A 149 1.96 -8.08 18.26
C THR A 149 2.67 -9.02 17.29
N ASP A 150 3.86 -9.48 17.68
CA ASP A 150 4.45 -10.64 17.04
C ASP A 150 3.60 -11.91 17.24
N LYS A 151 3.93 -12.97 16.51
CA LYS A 151 3.19 -14.25 16.52
C LYS A 151 3.17 -14.93 17.90
N ASN A 152 4.13 -14.59 18.76
CA ASN A 152 4.27 -15.17 20.09
C ASN A 152 3.68 -14.27 21.20
N PHE A 153 3.13 -13.10 20.87
CA PHE A 153 2.63 -12.11 21.83
C PHE A 153 3.69 -11.58 22.82
N ASN A 154 4.96 -11.65 22.45
CA ASN A 154 6.08 -11.17 23.26
C ASN A 154 6.30 -9.67 23.09
N GLU A 155 6.07 -9.15 21.87
CA GLU A 155 6.33 -7.75 21.54
C GLU A 155 5.08 -7.09 20.98
N VAL A 156 4.83 -5.84 21.38
CA VAL A 156 3.73 -5.00 20.86
C VAL A 156 4.31 -4.00 19.88
N TYR A 157 3.78 -3.97 18.65
CA TYR A 157 4.26 -3.06 17.62
C TYR A 157 3.98 -1.59 17.96
N LYS A 158 4.99 -0.74 17.76
CA LYS A 158 4.98 0.69 18.06
C LYS A 158 4.45 1.48 16.87
N TYR A 159 3.13 1.56 16.75
CA TYR A 159 2.47 2.31 15.66
C TYR A 159 2.58 3.83 15.78
N LEU A 160 3.14 4.38 16.87
CA LEU A 160 3.31 5.83 17.01
C LEU A 160 4.13 6.42 15.85
N ALA A 161 5.04 5.64 15.25
CA ALA A 161 5.78 6.02 14.05
C ALA A 161 4.88 6.37 12.85
N LEU A 162 3.65 5.85 12.82
CA LEU A 162 2.66 6.03 11.74
C LEU A 162 1.47 6.92 12.15
N LYS A 163 1.38 7.36 13.40
CA LYS A 163 0.19 8.05 13.92
C LYS A 163 0.51 9.48 14.36
N TYR A 164 -0.50 10.35 14.37
CA TYR A 164 -0.41 11.73 14.87
C TYR A 164 0.64 12.58 14.12
N ARG A 165 0.78 12.35 12.82
CA ARG A 165 1.69 13.08 11.93
C ARG A 165 1.04 14.35 11.38
N GLY A 166 -0.30 14.42 11.42
CA GLY A 166 -1.06 15.59 10.97
C GLY A 166 -0.72 15.98 9.53
N ARG A 167 -0.58 17.28 9.27
CA ARG A 167 -0.27 17.78 7.92
C ARG A 167 1.07 17.29 7.36
N LYS A 168 2.03 16.85 8.20
CA LYS A 168 3.33 16.34 7.74
C LYS A 168 3.21 15.05 6.94
N LEU A 169 2.12 14.30 7.11
CA LEU A 169 1.84 13.06 6.38
C LEU A 169 1.24 13.29 4.99
N LEU A 170 0.63 14.44 4.74
CA LEU A 170 -0.12 14.68 3.50
C LEU A 170 0.72 14.49 2.23
N PRO A 171 1.98 14.96 2.14
CA PRO A 171 2.81 14.73 0.96
C PRO A 171 3.05 13.23 0.68
N TYR A 172 3.17 12.41 1.72
CA TYR A 172 3.32 10.97 1.57
C TYR A 172 2.02 10.32 1.08
N ILE A 173 0.87 10.78 1.58
CA ILE A 173 -0.44 10.32 1.12
C ILE A 173 -0.67 10.69 -0.35
N GLU A 174 -0.34 11.93 -0.74
CA GLU A 174 -0.43 12.39 -2.13
C GLU A 174 0.42 11.52 -3.06
N LEU A 175 1.66 11.19 -2.65
CA LEU A 175 2.53 10.28 -3.39
C LEU A 175 1.89 8.89 -3.58
N ILE A 176 1.27 8.33 -2.54
CA ILE A 176 0.60 7.02 -2.64
C ILE A 176 -0.59 7.08 -3.61
N ILE A 177 -1.37 8.17 -3.59
CA ILE A 177 -2.47 8.37 -4.54
C ILE A 177 -1.93 8.44 -5.97
N GLU A 178 -0.92 9.26 -6.22
CA GLU A 178 -0.30 9.42 -7.54
C GLU A 178 0.26 8.10 -8.08
N ASP A 179 1.02 7.38 -7.26
CA ASP A 179 1.58 6.09 -7.60
C ASP A 179 0.48 5.04 -7.82
N SER A 180 -0.62 5.08 -7.05
CA SER A 180 -1.77 4.20 -7.24
C SER A 180 -2.46 4.44 -8.58
N ILE A 181 -2.72 5.71 -8.93
CA ILE A 181 -3.32 6.10 -10.21
C ILE A 181 -2.43 5.64 -11.37
N GLN A 182 -1.13 5.92 -11.27
CA GLN A 182 -0.17 5.55 -12.31
C GLN A 182 -0.09 4.02 -12.43
N LEU A 183 0.06 3.29 -11.33
CA LEU A 183 0.18 1.84 -11.34
C LEU A 183 -1.04 1.16 -11.99
N ARG A 184 -2.27 1.62 -11.68
CA ARG A 184 -3.49 1.12 -12.34
C ARG A 184 -3.43 1.34 -13.85
N ARG A 185 -3.10 2.57 -14.29
CA ARG A 185 -3.04 2.92 -15.71
C ARG A 185 -2.03 2.06 -16.47
N GLU A 186 -0.81 1.98 -15.95
CA GLU A 186 0.27 1.23 -16.59
C GLU A 186 -0.04 -0.27 -16.61
N THR A 187 -0.59 -0.82 -15.51
CA THR A 187 -0.98 -2.24 -15.41
C THR A 187 -2.08 -2.59 -16.42
N VAL A 188 -3.12 -1.77 -16.56
CA VAL A 188 -4.20 -1.99 -17.53
C VAL A 188 -3.67 -1.89 -18.95
N SER A 189 -2.82 -0.91 -19.24
CA SER A 189 -2.21 -0.74 -20.55
C SER A 189 -1.37 -1.97 -20.93
N PHE A 190 -0.54 -2.44 -20.00
CA PHE A 190 0.32 -3.61 -20.19
C PHE A 190 -0.48 -4.91 -20.36
N TYR A 191 -1.50 -5.14 -19.53
CA TYR A 191 -2.36 -6.30 -19.68
C TYR A 191 -3.03 -6.34 -21.06
N ARG A 192 -3.54 -5.19 -21.54
CA ARG A 192 -4.17 -5.09 -22.86
C ARG A 192 -3.19 -5.35 -24.00
N SER A 193 -1.94 -4.86 -23.92
CA SER A 193 -0.95 -5.15 -24.95
C SER A 193 -0.65 -6.65 -25.02
N ARG A 194 -0.54 -7.33 -23.87
CA ARG A 194 -0.27 -8.77 -23.83
C ARG A 194 -1.42 -9.62 -24.36
N VAL A 195 -2.67 -9.30 -24.00
CA VAL A 195 -3.81 -10.10 -24.45
C VAL A 195 -4.10 -9.89 -25.94
N ASN A 196 -3.75 -8.74 -26.51
CA ASN A 196 -3.92 -8.48 -27.95
C ASN A 196 -2.80 -9.06 -28.84
N GLU A 197 -1.71 -9.56 -28.24
CA GLU A 197 -0.59 -10.22 -28.96
C GLU A 197 -0.85 -11.71 -29.23
N PHE A 198 -1.90 -12.29 -28.63
CA PHE A 198 -2.33 -13.69 -28.78
C PHE A 198 -3.68 -13.81 -29.49
#